data_AF-A0A6L6BV92-F1
#
_entry.id   AF-A0A6L6BV92-F1
#
_cell.length_a   1.000
_cell.length_b   1.000
_cell.length_c   1.000
_cell.angle_alpha   90.00
_cell.angle_beta   90.00
_cell.angle_gamma   90.00
#
_symmetry.space_group_name_H-M   'P 1'
#
loop_
_entity.id
_entity.type
_entity.pdbx_description
1 polymer ?
#
loop_
_entity_poly.entity_id
_entity_poly.type
_entity_poly.pdbx_seq_one_letter_code
_entity_poly.pdbx_strand_id
1 'polypeptide(L)' 'MLDSALLAHQGGWDEILMVLVPVGVFAALLFLANQRAAKLGQRKESEDEAAQVMPPKNPRGGPR' A
#
# COMPACT_ATOMS: atom_id res chain seq x y z
N MET A 1 -0.16 9.18 42.95
CA MET A 1 -1.50 9.30 42.32
C MET A 1 -1.24 9.98 40.98
N LEU A 2 -1.64 9.34 39.89
CA LEU A 2 -1.13 9.61 38.54
C LEU A 2 -1.54 11.00 38.04
N ASP A 3 -0.55 11.74 37.55
CA ASP A 3 -0.60 13.13 37.10
C ASP A 3 -1.33 13.30 35.75
N SER A 4 -2.62 13.00 35.70
CA SER A 4 -3.47 13.27 34.52
C SER A 4 -3.60 14.78 34.24
N ALA A 5 -3.36 15.63 35.23
CA ALA A 5 -3.52 17.08 35.15
C ALA A 5 -2.35 17.78 34.44
N LEU A 6 -1.13 17.22 34.47
CA LEU A 6 0.04 17.85 33.84
C LEU A 6 0.01 17.77 32.31
N LEU A 7 -0.63 16.74 31.75
CA LEU A 7 -0.81 16.55 30.30
C LEU A 7 -1.84 17.50 29.67
N ALA A 8 -2.79 18.00 30.44
CA ALA A 8 -3.88 18.80 29.91
C ALA A 8 -3.56 20.31 29.87
N HIS A 9 -2.53 20.76 30.59
CA HIS A 9 -2.36 22.19 30.90
C HIS A 9 -1.20 22.89 30.16
N GLN A 10 -0.25 22.19 29.54
CA GLN A 10 0.94 22.86 28.97
C GLN A 10 1.26 22.60 27.49
N GLY A 11 0.45 21.80 26.80
CA GLY A 11 0.60 21.51 25.38
C GLY A 11 -0.50 20.55 25.02
N GLY A 12 -1.72 21.10 25.03
CA GLY A 12 -2.94 20.31 25.05
C GLY A 12 -2.96 19.29 23.93
N TRP A 13 -3.65 18.18 24.16
CA TRP A 13 -3.91 17.17 23.13
C TRP A 13 -4.52 17.78 21.86
N ASP A 14 -5.16 18.95 21.97
CA ASP A 14 -5.67 19.73 20.84
C ASP A 14 -4.58 20.14 19.82
N GLU A 15 -3.41 20.57 20.29
CA GLU A 15 -2.29 20.97 19.42
C GLU A 15 -1.76 19.76 18.62
N ILE A 16 -1.65 18.60 19.29
CA ILE A 16 -1.24 17.35 18.66
C ILE A 16 -2.31 16.87 17.68
N LEU A 17 -3.59 17.02 18.00
CA LEU A 17 -4.69 16.66 17.11
C LEU A 17 -4.68 17.52 15.84
N MET A 18 -4.41 18.82 15.94
CA MET A 18 -4.29 19.69 14.76
C MET A 18 -3.16 19.27 13.81
N VAL A 19 -2.11 18.60 14.30
CA VAL A 19 -1.01 18.06 13.49
C VAL A 19 -1.28 16.62 13.03
N LEU A 20 -1.82 15.77 13.90
CA LEU A 20 -2.14 14.38 13.59
C LEU A 20 -3.24 14.27 12.53
N VAL A 21 -4.18 15.21 12.47
CA VAL A 21 -5.23 15.21 11.44
C VAL A 21 -4.64 15.28 10.03
N PRO A 22 -3.87 16.30 9.63
CA PRO A 22 -3.30 16.34 8.29
C PRO A 22 -2.30 15.21 8.03
N VAL A 23 -1.47 14.83 9.01
CA VAL A 23 -0.56 13.67 8.88
C VAL A 23 -1.34 12.38 8.65
N GLY A 24 -2.42 12.17 9.38
CA GLY A 24 -3.32 11.02 9.23
C GLY A 24 -3.98 10.98 7.85
N VAL A 25 -4.39 12.13 7.31
CA VAL A 25 -4.93 12.22 5.94
C VAL A 25 -3.89 11.77 4.91
N PHE A 26 -2.67 12.28 4.97
CA PHE A 26 -1.61 11.87 4.04
C PHE A 26 -1.26 10.38 4.18
N ALA A 27 -1.13 9.88 5.41
CA ALA A 27 -0.87 8.48 5.68
C ALA A 27 -1.98 7.57 5.13
N ALA A 28 -3.25 7.96 5.30
CA ALA A 28 -4.39 7.22 4.77
C ALA A 28 -4.40 7.18 3.24
N LEU A 29 -4.09 8.32 2.59
CA LEU A 29 -3.99 8.40 1.13
C LEU A 29 -2.85 7.51 0.59
N LEU A 30 -1.67 7.57 1.21
CA LEU A 30 -0.52 6.72 0.87
C LEU A 30 -0.85 5.24 1.06
N PHE A 31 -1.49 4.88 2.16
CA PHE A 31 -1.91 3.51 2.45
C PHE A 31 -2.89 2.99 1.39
N LEU A 32 -3.90 3.79 1.04
CA LEU A 32 -4.88 3.43 0.02
C LEU A 32 -4.23 3.29 -1.36
N ALA A 33 -3.32 4.21 -1.72
CA ALA A 33 -2.57 4.14 -2.97
C ALA A 33 -1.71 2.86 -3.04
N ASN A 34 -0.97 2.54 -1.98
CA ASN A 34 -0.15 1.34 -1.90
C ASN A 34 -0.99 0.07 -1.99
N GLN A 35 -2.14 0.03 -1.31
CA GLN A 35 -3.05 -1.11 -1.38
C GLN A 35 -3.59 -1.33 -2.81
N ARG A 36 -3.92 -0.25 -3.53
CA ARG A 36 -4.36 -0.35 -4.93
C ARG A 36 -3.22 -0.78 -5.85
N ALA A 37 -2.01 -0.27 -5.65
CA ALA A 37 -0.84 -0.68 -6.43
C ALA A 37 -0.50 -2.17 -6.22
N ALA A 38 -0.58 -2.66 -4.98
CA ALA A 38 -0.34 -4.06 -4.66
C ALA A 38 -1.29 -5.01 -5.40
N LYS A 39 -2.57 -4.64 -5.54
CA LYS A 39 -3.56 -5.43 -6.32
C LYS A 39 -3.21 -5.51 -7.81
N LEU A 40 -2.63 -4.45 -8.37
CA LEU A 40 -2.19 -4.44 -9.77
C LEU A 40 -0.88 -5.20 -9.98
N GLY A 41 0.03 -5.16 -9.00
CA GLY A 41 1.29 -5.91 -9.01
C GLY A 41 1.06 -7.42 -9.03
N GLN A 42 0.17 -7.93 -8.17
CA GLN A 42 -0.15 -9.37 -8.14
C GLN A 42 -0.71 -9.89 -9.47
N ARG A 43 -1.52 -9.08 -10.18
CA ARG A 43 -2.06 -9.46 -11.49
C ARG A 43 -0.97 -9.61 -12.55
N LYS A 44 0.04 -8.73 -12.53
CA LYS A 44 1.19 -8.78 -13.45
C LYS A 44 2.10 -9.97 -13.18
N GLU A 45 2.40 -10.24 -11.91
CA GLU A 45 3.24 -11.37 -11.53
C GLU A 45 2.63 -12.71 -11.98
N SER A 46 1.31 -12.87 -11.82
CA SER A 46 0.59 -14.05 -12.32
C SER A 46 0.53 -14.15 -13.85
N GLU A 47 0.43 -13.03 -14.57
CA GLU A 47 0.45 -13.01 -16.05
C GLU A 47 1.85 -13.34 -16.60
N ASP A 48 2.91 -12.79 -15.99
CA ASP A 48 4.30 -13.06 -16.37
C ASP A 48 4.74 -14.49 -16.01
N GLU A 49 4.25 -15.05 -14.90
CA GLU A 49 4.49 -16.45 -14.53
C GLU A 49 3.73 -17.42 -15.46
N ALA A 50 2.47 -17.13 -15.80
CA ALA A 50 1.71 -17.91 -16.77
C ALA A 50 2.32 -17.85 -18.19
N ALA A 51 2.87 -16.72 -18.58
CA ALA A 51 3.58 -16.56 -19.86
C ALA A 51 4.92 -17.30 -19.90
N GLN A 52 5.61 -17.44 -18.76
CA GLN A 52 6.86 -18.19 -18.65
C GLN A 52 6.67 -19.71 -18.59
N VAL A 53 5.57 -20.18 -18.00
CA VAL A 53 5.23 -21.62 -17.96
C VAL A 53 4.81 -22.14 -19.35
N MET A 54 4.30 -21.26 -20.22
CA MET A 54 3.91 -21.66 -21.57
C MET A 54 5.12 -21.63 -22.51
N PRO A 55 5.60 -22.78 -23.03
CA PRO A 55 6.73 -22.78 -23.95
C PRO A 55 6.35 -22.01 -25.23
N PRO A 56 7.32 -21.33 -25.89
CA PRO A 56 7.04 -20.58 -27.10
C PRO A 56 6.42 -21.51 -28.14
N LYS A 57 5.21 -21.18 -28.59
CA LYS A 57 4.54 -21.81 -29.73
C LYS A 57 5.50 -21.74 -30.91
N ASN A 58 6.20 -22.84 -31.21
CA ASN A 58 7.03 -22.94 -32.40
C ASN A 58 6.08 -23.12 -33.60
N PRO A 59 5.94 -22.14 -34.51
CA PRO A 59 5.08 -22.28 -35.67
C PRO A 59 5.68 -23.22 -36.74
N ARG A 60 6.90 -23.76 -36.53
CA ARG A 60 7.69 -24.50 -37.54
C ARG A 60 7.50 -26.02 -37.52
N GLY A 61 6.41 -26.52 -36.94
CA GLY A 61 6.02 -27.93 -37.03
C GLY A 61 5.24 -28.24 -38.31
N GLY A 62 5.82 -27.96 -39.48
CA GLY A 62 5.24 -28.36 -40.76
C GLY A 62 5.45 -29.86 -41.01
N PRO A 63 4.46 -30.62 -41.52
CA PRO A 63 4.64 -32.02 -41.86
C PRO A 63 5.73 -32.13 -42.93
N ARG A 64 6.79 -32.90 -42.63
CA ARG A 64 7.77 -33.33 -43.63
C ARG A 64 7.29 -34.61 -44.28
#